data_AF-A0A2H0QF70-F1
#
_entry.id   AF-A0A2H0QF70-F1
#
_cell.length_a   1.000
_cell.length_b   1.000
_cell.length_c   1.000
_cell.angle_alpha   90.00
_cell.angle_beta   90.00
_cell.angle_gamma   90.00
#
_symmetry.space_group_name_H-M   'P 1'
#
loop_
_entity.id
_entity.type
_entity.pdbx_description
1 polymer ?
#
loop_
_entity_poly.entity_id
_entity_poly.type
_entity_poly.pdbx_seq_one_letter_code
_entity_poly.pdbx_strand_id
1 'polypeptide(L)'
;MIKNAFLIYSLLFSAKVFADPQTIDVYFLSRSPSAFLQYILPGTYQAMGSVALNTADEEKKCVDMGDFCFDPQIGMVENSTFVVDQEKAFKQLDEPEAPNPAKMINAVETNMIDCDKNYYFDMYCGKGKPVKSKEVKLEVWIDTSASMRGVDYHSQDGFCDRRRFVAQLQDSCGNGSGMSVSVFDTGIKEFSSLSQLCDYRGLNDGKRMVDWIKGTTTKHLIIVTDVEEYNNEFREYLDRVKANIHGIGVKPMMSASLLDDLSKMSKKCQ
;
A
#
# COMPACT_ATOMS: atom_id res chain seq x y z
N MET A 1 -8.28 -61.17 -6.95
CA MET A 1 -9.01 -59.95 -7.37
C MET A 1 -8.75 -58.72 -6.51
N ILE A 2 -8.20 -58.82 -5.29
CA ILE A 2 -8.05 -57.68 -4.36
C ILE A 2 -6.83 -56.76 -4.67
N LYS A 3 -5.83 -57.23 -5.43
CA LYS A 3 -4.61 -56.43 -5.74
C LYS A 3 -4.84 -55.28 -6.73
N ASN A 4 -5.88 -55.33 -7.57
CA ASN A 4 -6.13 -54.30 -8.58
C ASN A 4 -6.94 -53.10 -8.04
N ALA A 5 -7.56 -53.23 -6.87
CA ALA A 5 -8.33 -52.14 -6.25
C ALA A 5 -7.43 -51.10 -5.57
N PHE A 6 -6.25 -51.51 -5.08
CA PHE A 6 -5.34 -50.62 -4.36
C PHE A 6 -4.63 -49.61 -5.28
N LEU A 7 -4.42 -49.99 -6.54
CA LEU A 7 -3.76 -49.16 -7.55
C LEU A 7 -4.65 -47.99 -8.03
N ILE A 8 -5.97 -48.18 -8.02
CA ILE A 8 -6.94 -47.13 -8.37
C ILE A 8 -7.09 -46.12 -7.21
N TYR A 9 -7.01 -46.58 -5.96
CA TYR A 9 -7.12 -45.70 -4.78
C TYR A 9 -5.87 -44.81 -4.62
N SER A 10 -4.69 -45.29 -5.00
CA SER A 10 -3.45 -44.49 -4.98
C SER A 10 -3.41 -43.36 -6.02
N LEU A 11 -4.16 -43.47 -7.11
CA LEU A 11 -4.20 -42.47 -8.19
C LEU A 11 -5.15 -41.30 -7.88
N LEU A 12 -6.08 -41.47 -6.94
CA LEU A 12 -7.04 -40.43 -6.54
C LEU A 12 -6.48 -39.42 -5.51
N PHE A 13 -5.33 -39.72 -4.89
CA PHE A 13 -4.73 -38.85 -3.86
C PHE A 13 -3.55 -37.99 -4.35
N SER A 14 -3.20 -38.03 -5.64
CA SER A 14 -2.04 -37.30 -6.17
C SER A 14 -2.37 -35.95 -6.82
N ALA A 15 -3.64 -35.58 -6.95
CA ALA A 15 -4.01 -34.26 -7.46
C ALA A 15 -3.97 -33.23 -6.32
N LYS A 16 -2.76 -32.84 -5.91
CA LYS A 16 -2.60 -31.52 -5.27
C LYS A 16 -2.88 -30.48 -6.34
N VAL A 17 -4.16 -30.12 -6.48
CA VAL A 17 -4.57 -28.92 -7.18
C VAL A 17 -3.97 -27.77 -6.39
N PHE A 18 -2.81 -27.27 -6.83
CA PHE A 18 -2.35 -25.96 -6.42
C PHE A 18 -3.45 -24.99 -6.84
N ALA A 19 -4.09 -24.36 -5.87
CA ALA A 19 -5.16 -23.40 -6.09
C ALA A 19 -4.55 -22.09 -6.58
N ASP A 20 -3.91 -22.11 -7.75
CA ASP A 20 -3.50 -20.86 -8.40
C ASP A 20 -4.76 -20.14 -8.92
N PRO A 21 -4.79 -18.80 -8.85
CA PRO A 21 -5.88 -18.04 -9.42
C PRO A 21 -6.00 -18.31 -10.93
N GLN A 22 -7.23 -18.36 -11.45
CA GLN A 22 -7.47 -18.67 -12.87
C GLN A 22 -6.91 -17.58 -13.79
N THR A 23 -6.93 -16.32 -13.33
CA THR A 23 -6.27 -15.21 -14.04
C THR A 23 -5.55 -14.29 -13.08
N ILE A 24 -4.31 -13.95 -13.42
CA ILE A 24 -3.51 -12.93 -12.74
C ILE A 24 -3.32 -11.79 -13.73
N ASP A 25 -3.78 -10.60 -13.38
CA ASP A 25 -3.53 -9.37 -14.14
C ASP A 25 -2.72 -8.41 -13.28
N VAL A 26 -1.56 -7.99 -13.77
CA VAL A 26 -0.67 -7.07 -13.05
C VAL A 26 -0.55 -5.78 -13.84
N TYR A 27 -0.88 -4.67 -13.19
CA TYR A 27 -0.83 -3.32 -13.73
C TYR A 27 0.36 -2.60 -13.12
N PHE A 28 1.40 -2.43 -13.94
CA PHE A 28 2.61 -1.71 -13.59
C PHE A 28 2.48 -0.24 -13.94
N LEU A 29 2.42 0.60 -12.93
CA LEU A 29 2.27 2.03 -13.04
C LEU A 29 3.63 2.70 -13.21
N SER A 30 3.70 3.62 -14.17
CA SER A 30 4.88 4.44 -14.43
C SER A 30 4.87 5.68 -13.55
N ARG A 31 6.07 6.18 -13.23
CA ARG A 31 6.23 7.43 -12.50
C ARG A 31 5.54 8.59 -13.22
N SER A 32 4.80 9.41 -12.48
CA SER A 32 4.24 10.63 -13.02
C SER A 32 5.19 11.80 -12.81
N PRO A 33 5.56 12.54 -13.88
CA PRO A 33 6.33 13.76 -13.73
C PRO A 33 5.64 14.76 -12.78
N SER A 34 4.30 14.84 -12.80
CA SER A 34 3.55 15.75 -11.93
C SER A 34 3.54 15.30 -10.47
N ALA A 35 3.51 14.00 -10.18
CA ALA A 35 3.59 13.47 -8.82
C ALA A 35 4.96 13.75 -8.20
N PHE A 36 6.03 13.49 -8.96
CA PHE A 36 7.40 13.78 -8.56
C PHE A 36 7.60 15.27 -8.27
N LEU A 37 7.07 16.12 -9.13
CA LEU A 37 7.15 17.57 -9.00
C LEU A 37 6.38 18.10 -7.79
N GLN A 38 5.16 17.61 -7.54
CA GLN A 38 4.39 17.96 -6.35
C GLN A 38 5.09 17.53 -5.05
N TYR A 39 5.81 16.41 -5.08
CA TYR A 39 6.56 15.91 -3.93
C TYR A 39 7.78 16.77 -3.60
N ILE A 40 8.58 17.13 -4.61
CA ILE A 40 9.82 17.91 -4.38
C ILE A 40 9.53 19.38 -4.13
N LEU A 41 8.47 19.92 -4.74
CA LEU A 41 8.08 21.32 -4.61
C LEU A 41 6.66 21.45 -4.06
N PRO A 42 6.42 21.09 -2.78
CA PRO A 42 5.13 21.31 -2.15
C PRO A 42 4.86 22.82 -2.08
N GLY A 43 4.03 23.34 -2.99
CA GLY A 43 3.58 24.74 -2.99
C GLY A 43 3.88 25.58 -4.23
N THR A 44 4.70 25.14 -5.20
CA THR A 44 5.03 25.99 -6.37
C THR A 44 4.03 25.92 -7.52
N TYR A 45 3.20 24.87 -7.59
CA TYR A 45 2.23 24.69 -8.69
C TYR A 45 0.99 25.57 -8.60
N GLN A 46 0.72 26.18 -7.43
CA GLN A 46 -0.31 27.23 -7.34
C GLN A 46 0.19 28.61 -7.81
N ALA A 47 1.49 28.77 -8.07
CA ALA A 47 2.10 30.07 -8.39
C ALA A 47 2.37 30.32 -9.89
N MET A 48 2.06 29.38 -10.79
CA MET A 48 2.25 29.59 -12.24
C MET A 48 1.04 30.26 -12.95
N GLY A 49 0.13 30.85 -12.17
CA GLY A 49 -0.98 31.67 -12.66
C GLY A 49 -0.80 33.18 -12.53
N SER A 50 0.27 33.66 -11.89
CA SER A 50 0.48 35.10 -11.71
C SER A 50 1.97 35.44 -11.75
N VAL A 51 2.41 35.90 -12.91
CA VAL A 51 3.62 36.73 -13.01
C VAL A 51 3.35 38.00 -12.21
N ALA A 52 3.96 38.10 -11.04
CA ALA A 52 4.40 39.37 -10.48
C ALA A 52 5.78 39.12 -9.85
N LEU A 53 6.81 39.61 -10.53
CA LEU A 53 8.12 39.83 -9.94
C LEU A 53 7.94 40.66 -8.67
N ASN A 54 8.17 40.04 -7.51
CA ASN A 54 8.63 40.74 -6.32
C ASN A 54 9.91 40.03 -5.86
N THR A 55 11.01 40.41 -6.49
CA THR A 55 12.34 40.33 -5.88
C THR A 55 12.38 41.33 -4.72
N ALA A 56 12.27 40.86 -3.48
CA ALA A 56 12.82 41.46 -2.26
C ALA A 56 12.36 40.65 -1.03
N ASP A 57 13.27 40.49 -0.07
CA ASP A 57 13.07 39.95 1.29
C ASP A 57 13.12 38.42 1.48
N GLU A 58 14.31 37.86 1.22
CA GLU A 58 14.86 36.83 2.10
C GLU A 58 15.19 37.45 3.47
N GLU A 59 14.19 37.62 4.33
CA GLU A 59 14.41 37.71 5.78
C GLU A 59 13.47 36.71 6.44
N LYS A 60 14.06 35.67 7.04
CA LYS A 60 13.37 34.67 7.85
C LYS A 60 12.62 35.38 8.98
N LYS A 61 11.34 35.66 8.77
CA LYS A 61 10.45 36.18 9.81
C LYS A 61 10.12 35.04 10.77
N CYS A 62 10.77 35.06 11.92
CA CYS A 62 10.35 34.30 13.08
C CYS A 62 8.90 34.69 13.43
N VAL A 63 8.12 33.74 13.96
CA VAL A 63 6.71 33.97 14.30
C VAL A 63 6.63 34.51 15.72
N ASP A 64 6.11 35.73 15.87
CA ASP A 64 5.98 36.41 17.16
C ASP A 64 4.97 35.69 18.07
N MET A 65 5.41 35.36 19.29
CA MET A 65 4.65 34.69 20.34
C MET A 65 4.65 35.50 21.65
N GLY A 66 4.73 36.83 21.56
CA GLY A 66 4.72 37.75 22.69
C GLY A 66 6.13 38.23 23.04
N ASP A 67 6.67 37.78 24.18
CA ASP A 67 8.04 38.14 24.58
C ASP A 67 9.13 37.32 23.84
N PHE A 68 8.71 36.35 23.02
CA PHE A 68 9.56 35.39 22.31
C PHE A 68 9.19 35.29 20.84
N CYS A 69 10.15 34.91 20.02
CA CYS A 69 9.95 34.59 18.61
C CYS A 69 10.25 33.11 18.35
N PHE A 70 9.41 32.42 17.57
CA PHE A 70 9.59 31.01 17.24
C PHE A 70 10.19 30.83 15.84
N ASP A 71 11.38 30.23 15.76
CA ASP A 71 12.01 29.77 14.51
C ASP A 71 11.91 28.22 14.43
N PRO A 72 11.35 27.63 13.36
CA PRO A 72 11.20 26.18 13.22
C PRO A 72 12.51 25.39 13.29
N GLN A 73 13.66 26.01 13.00
CA GLN A 73 14.97 25.37 13.01
C GLN A 73 15.69 25.50 14.36
N ILE A 74 15.37 26.54 15.15
CA ILE A 74 16.16 26.91 16.34
C ILE A 74 15.33 26.87 17.64
N GLY A 75 14.00 26.92 17.54
CA GLY A 75 13.08 26.93 18.67
C GLY A 75 12.67 28.35 19.10
N MET A 76 12.29 28.51 20.37
CA MET A 76 11.89 29.81 20.93
C MET A 76 13.12 30.66 21.27
N VAL A 77 13.13 31.91 20.83
CA VAL A 77 14.22 32.87 21.04
C VAL A 77 13.65 34.10 21.74
N GLU A 78 14.30 34.58 22.81
CA GLU A 78 13.90 35.83 23.49
C GLU A 78 14.14 37.03 22.58
N ASN A 79 13.20 37.98 22.57
CA ASN A 79 13.24 39.15 21.68
C ASN A 79 14.30 40.21 22.07
N SER A 80 15.40 39.81 22.71
CA SER A 80 16.51 40.69 23.03
C SER A 80 17.81 40.20 22.40
N THR A 81 18.29 41.00 21.44
CA THR A 81 19.65 41.03 20.90
C THR A 81 20.14 39.80 20.13
N PHE A 82 20.10 39.93 18.80
CA PHE A 82 21.00 39.24 17.89
C PHE A 82 22.46 39.63 18.21
N VAL A 83 23.17 38.76 18.93
CA VAL A 83 24.62 38.64 18.84
C VAL A 83 24.90 37.16 18.60
N VAL A 84 25.28 36.87 17.35
CA VAL A 84 25.82 35.57 16.95
C VAL A 84 27.16 35.43 17.67
N ASP A 85 27.21 34.57 18.67
CA ASP A 85 28.47 34.10 19.26
C ASP A 85 28.61 32.60 18.95
N GLN A 86 29.21 32.31 17.80
CA GLN A 86 29.59 30.96 17.36
C GLN A 86 30.81 30.48 18.15
N GLU A 87 30.69 30.28 19.46
CA GLU A 87 31.80 29.72 20.24
C GLU A 87 31.33 29.02 21.52
N LYS A 88 30.38 28.07 21.41
CA LYS A 88 30.03 27.17 22.54
C LYS A 88 29.25 25.90 22.16
N ALA A 89 29.53 25.32 20.99
CA ALA A 89 28.95 24.02 20.59
C ALA A 89 30.00 22.91 20.56
N PHE A 90 30.85 22.82 21.58
CA PHE A 90 31.66 21.62 21.85
C PHE A 90 31.90 21.52 23.36
N LYS A 91 30.99 20.82 24.05
CA LYS A 91 31.20 20.04 25.29
C LYS A 91 29.85 19.65 25.89
N GLN A 92 29.43 18.42 25.65
CA GLN A 92 29.09 17.44 26.68
C GLN A 92 28.48 16.21 26.01
N LEU A 93 29.34 15.22 25.79
CA LEU A 93 28.97 13.82 25.81
C LEU A 93 28.90 13.37 27.28
N ASP A 94 28.10 12.34 27.51
CA ASP A 94 28.07 11.40 28.65
C ASP A 94 27.04 11.65 29.76
N GLU A 95 25.86 11.00 29.64
CA GLU A 95 25.47 9.91 30.55
C GLU A 95 24.32 9.06 29.94
N PRO A 96 24.26 7.72 30.17
CA PRO A 96 23.27 6.84 29.58
C PRO A 96 22.09 6.60 30.55
N GLU A 97 20.89 7.06 30.20
CA GLU A 97 19.68 6.68 30.92
C GLU A 97 19.16 5.31 30.42
N ALA A 98 18.94 4.40 31.38
CA ALA A 98 18.42 3.06 31.15
C ALA A 98 16.98 3.08 30.59
N PRO A 99 16.61 2.15 29.69
CA PRO A 99 15.26 2.11 29.13
C PRO A 99 14.29 1.52 30.17
N ASN A 100 13.41 2.36 30.71
CA ASN A 100 12.20 1.89 31.39
C ASN A 100 11.28 1.21 30.35
N PRO A 101 10.91 -0.08 30.51
CA PRO A 101 9.96 -0.73 29.61
C PRO A 101 8.55 -0.22 29.92
N ALA A 102 8.15 0.85 29.23
CA ALA A 102 6.77 1.30 29.24
C ALA A 102 5.90 0.22 28.59
N LYS A 103 4.93 -0.26 29.37
CA LYS A 103 3.99 -1.34 29.07
C LYS A 103 3.21 -1.05 27.78
N MET A 104 3.27 -1.99 26.84
CA MET A 104 2.38 -2.03 25.68
C MET A 104 0.94 -2.21 26.14
N ILE A 105 0.10 -1.22 25.90
CA ILE A 105 -1.36 -1.37 25.89
C ILE A 105 -1.79 -0.90 24.51
N ASN A 106 -2.42 -1.83 23.77
CA ASN A 106 -2.96 -1.76 22.40
C ASN A 106 -2.27 -2.69 21.38
N ALA A 107 -1.93 -3.91 21.80
CA ALA A 107 -2.09 -5.09 20.94
C ALA A 107 -3.52 -5.62 21.11
N VAL A 108 -4.49 -4.83 20.63
CA VAL A 108 -5.85 -5.33 20.37
C VAL A 108 -5.86 -5.71 18.89
N GLU A 109 -5.07 -6.74 18.57
CA GLU A 109 -5.28 -7.57 17.39
C GLU A 109 -6.53 -8.41 17.68
N THR A 110 -7.70 -7.83 17.44
CA THR A 110 -8.95 -8.57 17.42
C THR A 110 -9.57 -8.41 16.04
N ASN A 111 -9.86 -9.58 15.44
CA ASN A 111 -10.36 -9.90 14.10
C ASN A 111 -9.20 -10.43 13.24
N MET A 112 -8.91 -11.74 13.20
CA MET A 112 -9.84 -12.85 13.01
C MET A 112 -9.41 -14.07 13.84
N ILE A 113 -10.26 -14.51 14.76
CA ILE A 113 -10.21 -15.90 15.21
C ILE A 113 -10.88 -16.70 14.09
N ASP A 114 -10.09 -17.39 13.28
CA ASP A 114 -10.61 -18.35 12.31
C ASP A 114 -11.06 -19.58 13.10
N CYS A 115 -12.36 -19.69 13.34
CA CYS A 115 -12.95 -20.75 14.15
C CYS A 115 -13.03 -22.03 13.32
N ASP A 116 -11.88 -22.67 13.16
CA ASP A 116 -11.76 -23.91 12.41
C ASP A 116 -12.09 -25.09 13.34
N LYS A 117 -13.05 -25.93 12.92
CA LYS A 117 -13.58 -27.03 13.75
C LYS A 117 -12.54 -28.08 14.14
N ASN A 118 -11.35 -28.01 13.55
CA ASN A 118 -10.25 -28.94 13.77
C ASN A 118 -9.14 -28.40 14.68
N TYR A 119 -9.26 -27.17 15.22
CA TYR A 119 -8.26 -26.57 16.11
C TYR A 119 -8.67 -26.62 17.58
N TYR A 120 -7.75 -27.07 18.44
CA TYR A 120 -8.00 -27.35 19.88
C TYR A 120 -8.22 -26.07 20.73
N PHE A 121 -7.97 -24.87 20.19
CA PHE A 121 -8.13 -23.59 20.88
C PHE A 121 -9.48 -22.89 20.60
N ASP A 122 -10.48 -23.61 20.10
CA ASP A 122 -11.82 -23.12 19.74
C ASP A 122 -12.77 -22.93 20.96
N MET A 123 -12.23 -22.75 22.16
CA MET A 123 -13.06 -22.59 23.39
C MET A 123 -13.62 -21.16 23.54
N TYR A 124 -13.12 -20.21 22.75
CA TYR A 124 -13.52 -18.79 22.78
C TYR A 124 -14.43 -18.38 21.61
N CYS A 125 -14.65 -19.24 20.61
CA CYS A 125 -15.62 -18.97 19.56
C CYS A 125 -17.01 -19.37 20.06
N GLY A 126 -17.64 -18.47 20.82
CA GLY A 126 -19.05 -18.63 21.20
C GLY A 126 -19.91 -18.91 19.96
N LYS A 127 -21.02 -19.65 20.13
CA LYS A 127 -21.98 -20.22 19.14
C LYS A 127 -22.43 -19.30 17.99
N GLY A 128 -21.50 -18.72 17.25
CA GLY A 128 -21.72 -17.93 16.05
C GLY A 128 -22.01 -18.91 14.94
N LYS A 129 -23.17 -18.74 14.30
CA LYS A 129 -23.43 -19.44 13.04
C LYS A 129 -22.31 -19.05 12.09
N PRO A 130 -21.71 -19.99 11.35
CA PRO A 130 -20.72 -19.64 10.33
C PRO A 130 -21.41 -18.65 9.39
N VAL A 131 -20.94 -17.40 9.42
CA VAL A 131 -21.33 -16.42 8.41
C VAL A 131 -20.85 -17.05 7.12
N LYS A 132 -21.78 -17.36 6.21
CA LYS A 132 -21.41 -17.82 4.87
C LYS A 132 -20.54 -16.71 4.29
N SER A 133 -19.22 -16.88 4.32
CA SER A 133 -18.31 -15.91 3.71
C SER A 133 -18.74 -15.80 2.26
N LYS A 134 -18.96 -14.57 1.84
CA LYS A 134 -19.37 -14.31 0.47
C LYS A 134 -18.22 -14.75 -0.40
N GLU A 135 -18.48 -15.64 -1.37
CA GLU A 135 -17.44 -16.10 -2.29
C GLU A 135 -16.89 -14.88 -3.05
N VAL A 136 -15.66 -14.48 -2.72
CA VAL A 136 -14.95 -13.39 -3.38
C VAL A 136 -14.47 -13.94 -4.72
N LYS A 137 -14.95 -13.34 -5.82
CA LYS A 137 -14.57 -13.75 -7.19
C LYS A 137 -13.37 -12.97 -7.71
N LEU A 138 -13.29 -11.71 -7.31
CA LEU A 138 -12.22 -10.78 -7.67
C LEU A 138 -11.48 -10.33 -6.41
N GLU A 139 -10.17 -10.47 -6.40
CA GLU A 139 -9.31 -9.88 -5.39
C GLU A 139 -8.44 -8.80 -6.05
N VAL A 140 -8.36 -7.63 -5.43
CA VAL A 140 -7.58 -6.50 -5.92
C VAL A 140 -6.55 -6.11 -4.88
N TRP A 141 -5.28 -6.19 -5.23
CA TRP A 141 -4.16 -5.80 -4.39
C TRP A 141 -3.59 -4.47 -4.87
N ILE A 142 -3.56 -3.51 -3.97
CA ILE A 142 -3.03 -2.18 -4.25
C ILE A 142 -1.75 -1.98 -3.44
N ASP A 143 -0.66 -1.78 -4.15
CA ASP A 143 0.63 -1.43 -3.57
C ASP A 143 0.51 -0.09 -2.84
N THR A 144 1.09 0.03 -1.65
CA THR A 144 1.15 1.25 -0.82
C THR A 144 2.59 1.55 -0.36
N SER A 145 3.57 0.91 -1.01
CA SER A 145 5.00 1.07 -0.75
C SER A 145 5.47 2.52 -0.95
N ALA A 146 6.66 2.81 -0.43
CA ALA A 146 7.24 4.16 -0.53
C ALA A 146 7.49 4.63 -1.97
N SER A 147 7.79 3.72 -2.90
CA SER A 147 8.08 4.03 -4.31
C SER A 147 6.85 4.51 -5.08
N MET A 148 5.65 4.10 -4.65
CA MET A 148 4.37 4.60 -5.17
C MET A 148 4.21 6.12 -5.06
N ARG A 149 5.01 6.79 -4.21
CA ARG A 149 5.04 8.25 -4.12
C ARG A 149 5.50 8.89 -5.44
N GLY A 150 6.35 8.21 -6.21
CA GLY A 150 6.75 8.66 -7.54
C GLY A 150 5.68 8.48 -8.61
N VAL A 151 4.61 7.74 -8.31
CA VAL A 151 3.57 7.36 -9.27
C VAL A 151 2.39 8.34 -9.22
N ASP A 152 1.74 8.49 -8.07
CA ASP A 152 0.46 9.20 -7.98
C ASP A 152 0.33 10.12 -6.75
N TYR A 153 1.46 10.58 -6.21
CA TYR A 153 1.47 11.53 -5.09
C TYR A 153 0.67 12.79 -5.38
N HIS A 154 -0.09 13.20 -4.37
CA HIS A 154 -0.85 14.44 -4.36
C HIS A 154 -0.59 15.21 -3.07
N SER A 155 -0.61 16.54 -3.14
CA SER A 155 -0.41 17.43 -1.99
C SER A 155 -1.56 17.40 -0.97
N GLN A 156 -2.78 17.09 -1.42
CA GLN A 156 -3.93 16.93 -0.53
C GLN A 156 -3.94 15.54 0.10
N ASP A 157 -4.08 15.49 1.43
CA ASP A 157 -4.06 14.26 2.18
C ASP A 157 -5.21 13.30 1.77
N GLY A 158 -4.87 12.02 1.69
CA GLY A 158 -5.79 10.97 1.27
C GLY A 158 -6.24 11.04 -0.20
N PHE A 159 -5.68 11.88 -1.05
CA PHE A 159 -6.02 11.93 -2.48
C PHE A 159 -4.95 11.27 -3.34
N CYS A 160 -5.36 10.32 -4.19
CA CYS A 160 -4.49 9.66 -5.16
C CYS A 160 -5.36 8.98 -6.24
N ASP A 161 -4.80 8.73 -7.42
CA ASP A 161 -5.53 8.11 -8.52
C ASP A 161 -5.94 6.67 -8.21
N ARG A 162 -5.11 5.92 -7.48
CA ARG A 162 -5.46 4.56 -7.00
C ARG A 162 -6.73 4.55 -6.17
N ARG A 163 -6.92 5.55 -5.29
CA ARG A 163 -8.15 5.71 -4.50
C ARG A 163 -9.37 5.89 -5.41
N ARG A 164 -9.27 6.76 -6.41
CA ARG A 164 -10.36 6.99 -7.37
C ARG A 164 -10.69 5.72 -8.15
N PHE A 165 -9.67 5.00 -8.58
CA PHE A 165 -9.82 3.72 -9.27
C PHE A 165 -10.58 2.69 -8.43
N VAL A 166 -10.15 2.45 -7.19
CA VAL A 166 -10.81 1.46 -6.31
C VAL A 166 -12.26 1.85 -6.01
N ALA A 167 -12.53 3.12 -5.74
CA ALA A 167 -13.89 3.60 -5.49
C ALA A 167 -14.81 3.31 -6.70
N GLN A 168 -14.38 3.65 -7.91
CA GLN A 168 -15.18 3.42 -9.12
C GLN A 168 -15.33 1.92 -9.45
N LEU A 169 -14.31 1.11 -9.15
CA LEU A 169 -14.38 -0.34 -9.33
C LEU A 169 -15.37 -0.97 -8.34
N GLN A 170 -15.36 -0.54 -7.08
CA GLN A 170 -16.33 -0.97 -6.06
C GLN A 170 -17.76 -0.67 -6.50
N ASP A 171 -18.02 0.55 -6.99
CA ASP A 171 -19.32 0.96 -7.51
C ASP A 171 -19.75 0.10 -8.70
N SER A 172 -18.82 -0.13 -9.64
CA SER A 172 -19.06 -0.97 -10.84
C SER A 172 -19.33 -2.44 -10.51
N CYS A 173 -18.80 -2.93 -9.39
CA CYS A 173 -19.01 -4.29 -8.88
C CYS A 173 -20.19 -4.41 -7.90
N GLY A 174 -21.12 -3.45 -7.93
CA GLY A 174 -22.32 -3.46 -7.10
C GLY A 174 -21.99 -3.26 -5.63
N ASN A 175 -21.24 -2.21 -5.30
CA ASN A 175 -20.76 -1.86 -3.96
C ASN A 175 -19.90 -2.96 -3.31
N GLY A 176 -18.94 -3.51 -4.06
CA GLY A 176 -17.99 -4.51 -3.56
C GLY A 176 -18.58 -5.90 -3.34
N SER A 177 -19.78 -6.17 -3.88
CA SER A 177 -20.54 -7.38 -3.57
C SER A 177 -19.90 -8.71 -4.06
N GLY A 178 -18.84 -8.67 -4.86
CA GLY A 178 -18.07 -9.85 -5.30
C GLY A 178 -16.56 -9.62 -5.34
N MET A 179 -16.09 -8.57 -4.67
CA MET A 179 -14.71 -8.11 -4.73
C MET A 179 -14.15 -7.93 -3.31
N SER A 180 -12.91 -8.36 -3.11
CA SER A 180 -12.08 -7.98 -1.96
C SER A 180 -10.99 -7.03 -2.42
N VAL A 181 -10.70 -6.03 -1.60
CA VAL A 181 -9.57 -5.12 -1.82
C VAL A 181 -8.60 -5.33 -0.67
N SER A 182 -7.32 -5.43 -0.99
CA SER A 182 -6.25 -5.51 -0.02
C SER A 182 -5.19 -4.48 -0.38
N VAL A 183 -4.54 -3.94 0.64
CA VAL A 183 -3.36 -3.10 0.46
C VAL A 183 -2.12 -3.90 0.79
N PHE A 184 -1.02 -3.65 0.10
CA PHE A 184 0.23 -4.31 0.41
C PHE A 184 1.42 -3.36 0.45
N ASP A 185 2.36 -3.73 1.30
CA ASP A 185 3.68 -3.13 1.46
C ASP A 185 4.67 -4.27 1.79
N THR A 186 5.22 -4.23 3.00
CA THR A 186 5.80 -5.37 3.70
C THR A 186 4.82 -6.53 3.97
N GLY A 187 3.51 -6.28 4.00
CA GLY A 187 2.47 -7.26 4.28
C GLY A 187 1.18 -6.97 3.53
N ILE A 188 0.39 -8.01 3.20
CA ILE A 188 -0.99 -7.85 2.73
C ILE A 188 -1.89 -7.59 3.93
N LYS A 189 -2.69 -6.53 3.86
CA LYS A 189 -3.67 -6.15 4.87
C LYS A 189 -5.02 -5.93 4.19
N GLU A 190 -6.09 -6.29 4.88
CA GLU A 190 -7.44 -5.98 4.40
C GLU A 190 -7.63 -4.46 4.32
N PHE A 191 -8.18 -4.02 3.20
CA PHE A 191 -8.52 -2.63 2.98
C PHE A 191 -9.59 -2.18 4.00
N SER A 192 -9.27 -1.18 4.82
CA SER A 192 -10.24 -0.65 5.80
C SER A 192 -10.83 0.71 5.40
N SER A 193 -10.08 1.54 4.67
CA SER A 193 -10.56 2.84 4.21
C SER A 193 -9.88 3.31 2.92
N LEU A 194 -10.61 4.09 2.11
CA LEU A 194 -10.14 4.62 0.82
C LEU A 194 -8.89 5.49 0.94
N SER A 195 -8.66 6.13 2.09
CA SER A 195 -7.48 6.97 2.31
C SER A 195 -6.18 6.16 2.41
N GLN A 196 -6.26 4.91 2.89
CA GLN A 196 -5.07 4.04 3.03
C GLN A 196 -4.40 3.72 1.71
N LEU A 197 -5.14 3.79 0.60
CA LEU A 197 -4.60 3.58 -0.74
C LEU A 197 -3.60 4.66 -1.14
N CYS A 198 -3.62 5.80 -0.46
CA CYS A 198 -2.72 6.92 -0.67
C CYS A 198 -1.62 6.98 0.40
N ASP A 199 -1.44 5.91 1.17
CA ASP A 199 -0.24 5.75 1.99
C ASP A 199 0.96 5.36 1.10
N TYR A 200 2.13 5.80 1.53
CA TYR A 200 3.41 5.63 0.82
C TYR A 200 4.49 5.17 1.81
N ARG A 201 4.39 3.93 2.30
CA ARG A 201 5.21 3.40 3.40
C ARG A 201 5.64 1.97 3.14
N GLY A 202 6.76 1.59 3.74
CA GLY A 202 7.29 0.24 3.63
C GLY A 202 7.97 -0.02 2.28
N LEU A 203 8.42 -1.26 2.14
CA LEU A 203 9.10 -1.78 0.96
C LEU A 203 8.40 -3.07 0.57
N ASN A 204 8.38 -3.35 -0.73
CA ASN A 204 7.91 -4.63 -1.23
C ASN A 204 9.05 -5.64 -1.29
N ASP A 205 8.67 -6.91 -1.28
CA ASP A 205 9.55 -8.04 -1.46
C ASP A 205 8.91 -8.95 -2.52
N GLY A 206 9.51 -9.00 -3.71
CA GLY A 206 8.98 -9.75 -4.84
C GLY A 206 8.84 -11.25 -4.55
N LYS A 207 9.70 -11.84 -3.72
CA LYS A 207 9.58 -13.25 -3.30
C LYS A 207 8.35 -13.43 -2.43
N ARG A 208 8.15 -12.52 -1.47
CA ARG A 208 6.98 -12.54 -0.59
C ARG A 208 5.67 -12.35 -1.36
N MET A 209 5.67 -11.47 -2.35
CA MET A 209 4.52 -11.30 -3.26
C MET A 209 4.19 -12.61 -3.98
N VAL A 210 5.19 -13.31 -4.50
CA VAL A 210 5.01 -14.61 -5.14
C VAL A 210 4.40 -15.63 -4.16
N ASP A 211 4.86 -15.66 -2.92
CA ASP A 211 4.32 -16.56 -1.90
C ASP A 211 2.86 -16.22 -1.55
N TRP A 212 2.49 -14.94 -1.52
CA TRP A 212 1.11 -14.52 -1.36
C TRP A 212 0.23 -14.94 -2.54
N ILE A 213 0.71 -14.78 -3.78
CA ILE A 213 -0.07 -15.16 -4.98
C ILE A 213 -0.36 -16.67 -4.98
N LYS A 214 0.62 -17.50 -4.60
CA LYS A 214 0.41 -18.95 -4.45
C LYS A 214 -0.56 -19.31 -3.33
N GLY A 215 -0.74 -18.41 -2.36
CA GLY A 215 -1.62 -18.59 -1.20
C GLY A 215 -3.05 -18.11 -1.42
N THR A 216 -3.32 -17.29 -2.43
CA THR A 216 -4.69 -16.85 -2.71
C THR A 216 -5.52 -17.98 -3.34
N THR A 217 -6.81 -18.01 -3.03
CA THR A 217 -7.79 -18.95 -3.60
C THR A 217 -8.80 -18.26 -4.53
N THR A 218 -8.59 -16.97 -4.81
CA THR A 218 -9.47 -16.17 -5.66
C THR A 218 -9.46 -16.67 -7.11
N LYS A 219 -10.56 -16.48 -7.84
CA LYS A 219 -10.61 -16.81 -9.28
C LYS A 219 -9.83 -15.79 -10.11
N HIS A 220 -9.96 -14.51 -9.75
CA HIS A 220 -9.33 -13.41 -10.46
C HIS A 220 -8.53 -12.57 -9.47
N LEU A 221 -7.24 -12.40 -9.75
CA LEU A 221 -6.35 -11.53 -8.99
C LEU A 221 -5.91 -10.36 -9.87
N ILE A 222 -6.14 -9.14 -9.38
CA ILE A 222 -5.59 -7.92 -9.97
C ILE A 222 -4.56 -7.35 -8.99
N ILE A 223 -3.35 -7.11 -9.46
CA ILE A 223 -2.29 -6.46 -8.69
C ILE A 223 -1.98 -5.12 -9.36
N VAL A 224 -1.99 -4.04 -8.59
CA VAL A 224 -1.62 -2.69 -9.04
C VAL A 224 -0.39 -2.26 -8.26
N THR A 225 0.71 -2.02 -8.96
CA THR A 225 2.02 -1.69 -8.38
C THR A 225 2.81 -0.80 -9.33
N ASP A 226 3.97 -0.27 -8.93
CA ASP A 226 4.82 0.49 -9.83
C ASP A 226 5.71 -0.41 -10.71
N VAL A 227 6.25 0.17 -11.77
CA VAL A 227 7.15 -0.51 -12.72
C VAL A 227 8.44 -1.04 -12.09
N GLU A 228 8.86 -0.52 -10.93
CA GLU A 228 10.11 -0.93 -10.27
C GLU A 228 9.97 -2.31 -9.66
N GLU A 229 8.77 -2.72 -9.26
CA GLU A 229 8.50 -4.07 -8.77
C GLU A 229 8.63 -5.16 -9.84
N TYR A 230 8.62 -4.83 -11.14
CA TYR A 230 8.80 -5.81 -12.22
C TYR A 230 10.26 -6.26 -12.38
N ASN A 231 10.79 -6.93 -11.35
CA ASN A 231 12.16 -7.39 -11.29
C ASN A 231 12.28 -8.83 -10.74
N ASN A 232 13.46 -9.43 -10.95
CA ASN A 232 13.91 -10.67 -10.31
C ASN A 232 12.84 -11.80 -10.27
N GLU A 233 12.64 -12.38 -9.09
CA GLU A 233 11.77 -13.53 -8.86
C GLU A 233 10.30 -13.25 -9.16
N PHE A 234 9.82 -12.03 -8.93
CA PHE A 234 8.44 -11.68 -9.23
C PHE A 234 8.19 -11.70 -10.73
N ARG A 235 9.08 -11.07 -11.51
CA ARG A 235 9.03 -11.12 -12.98
C ARG A 235 9.09 -12.56 -13.50
N GLU A 236 10.06 -13.35 -13.04
CA GLU A 236 10.21 -14.75 -13.49
C GLU A 236 8.96 -15.59 -13.16
N TYR A 237 8.34 -15.35 -12.00
CA TYR A 237 7.08 -15.99 -11.63
C TYR A 237 5.95 -15.60 -12.59
N LEU A 238 5.75 -14.29 -12.83
CA LEU A 238 4.68 -13.78 -13.70
C LEU A 238 4.81 -14.33 -15.14
N ASP A 239 6.04 -14.38 -15.67
CA ASP A 239 6.33 -14.92 -17.00
C ASP A 239 6.02 -16.43 -17.05
N ARG A 240 6.36 -17.18 -15.99
CA ARG A 240 6.10 -18.63 -15.90
C ARG A 240 4.60 -18.95 -15.85
N VAL A 241 3.83 -18.21 -15.07
CA VAL A 241 2.37 -18.42 -14.94
C VAL A 241 1.57 -17.78 -16.08
N LYS A 242 2.25 -17.10 -17.02
CA LYS A 242 1.65 -16.38 -18.14
C LYS A 242 0.60 -15.35 -17.66
N ALA A 243 0.98 -14.57 -16.65
CA ALA A 243 0.14 -13.48 -16.16
C ALA A 243 -0.09 -12.42 -17.25
N ASN A 244 -1.23 -11.74 -17.19
CA ASN A 244 -1.53 -10.61 -18.06
C ASN A 244 -0.81 -9.37 -17.51
N ILE A 245 0.28 -8.98 -18.16
CA ILE A 245 1.12 -7.85 -17.74
C ILE A 245 0.70 -6.59 -18.49
N HIS A 246 0.41 -5.52 -17.76
CA HIS A 246 0.03 -4.21 -18.27
C HIS A 246 1.04 -3.15 -17.83
N GLY A 247 1.30 -2.15 -18.68
CA GLY A 247 2.14 -1.00 -18.34
C GLY A 247 3.67 -1.20 -18.46
N ILE A 248 4.13 -2.41 -18.78
CA ILE A 248 5.52 -2.69 -19.14
C ILE A 248 5.71 -2.59 -20.66
N GLY A 249 6.72 -1.86 -21.13
CA GLY A 249 7.11 -1.80 -22.54
C GLY A 249 7.06 -0.39 -23.14
N VAL A 250 6.58 -0.27 -24.39
CA VAL A 250 6.69 0.96 -25.19
C VAL A 250 5.77 2.09 -24.69
N LYS A 251 4.59 1.74 -24.17
CA LYS A 251 3.64 2.72 -23.66
C LYS A 251 3.59 2.65 -22.12
N PRO A 252 4.12 3.64 -21.40
CA PRO A 252 3.98 3.70 -19.95
C PRO A 252 2.50 3.83 -19.57
N MET A 253 2.10 3.13 -18.52
CA MET A 253 0.75 3.23 -17.96
C MET A 253 0.77 4.19 -16.77
N MET A 254 -0.01 5.27 -16.87
CA MET A 254 -0.17 6.22 -15.77
C MET A 254 -1.27 5.73 -14.82
N SER A 255 -1.20 6.13 -13.55
CA SER A 255 -2.22 5.83 -12.54
C SER A 255 -3.63 6.24 -12.97
N ALA A 256 -3.77 7.41 -13.60
CA ALA A 256 -5.05 7.87 -14.13
C ALA A 256 -5.63 6.98 -15.25
N SER A 257 -4.79 6.27 -16.00
CA SER A 257 -5.22 5.35 -17.07
C SER A 257 -5.81 4.04 -16.56
N LEU A 258 -5.71 3.74 -15.25
CA LEU A 258 -6.41 2.60 -14.65
C LEU A 258 -7.92 2.68 -14.88
N LEU A 259 -8.47 3.89 -15.01
CA LEU A 259 -9.90 4.11 -15.21
C LEU A 259 -10.36 3.64 -16.60
N ASP A 260 -9.48 3.62 -17.60
CA ASP A 260 -9.81 3.21 -18.96
C ASP A 260 -10.16 1.71 -19.03
N ASP A 261 -9.56 0.90 -18.15
CA ASP A 261 -9.73 -0.55 -18.09
C ASP A 261 -10.84 -1.00 -17.11
N LEU A 262 -11.52 -0.08 -16.42
CA LEU A 262 -12.56 -0.40 -15.42
C LEU A 262 -13.66 -1.31 -15.97
N SER A 263 -14.10 -1.10 -17.22
CA SER A 263 -15.13 -1.91 -17.86
C SER A 263 -14.71 -3.37 -18.10
N LYS A 264 -13.41 -3.60 -18.31
CA LYS A 264 -12.82 -4.93 -18.45
C LYS A 264 -12.65 -5.59 -17.08
N MET A 265 -12.20 -4.83 -16.08
CA MET A 265 -11.96 -5.34 -14.72
C MET A 265 -13.27 -5.69 -14.01
N SER A 266 -14.30 -4.84 -14.10
CA SER A 266 -15.60 -5.05 -13.45
C SER A 266 -16.33 -6.32 -13.92
N LYS A 267 -16.09 -6.78 -15.17
CA LYS A 267 -16.62 -8.06 -15.66
C LYS A 267 -16.12 -9.26 -14.84
N LYS A 268 -14.98 -9.16 -14.17
CA LYS A 268 -14.41 -10.22 -13.31
C LYS A 268 -15.12 -10.33 -11.96
N CYS A 269 -16.00 -9.38 -11.62
CA CYS A 269 -16.83 -9.43 -10.42
C CYS A 269 -18.08 -10.32 -10.59
N GLN A 270 -18.43 -10.69 -11.82
CA GLN A 270 -19.63 -11.47 -12.18
C GLN A 270 -19.33 -12.95 -12.26
#